data_AF-A0AAV6DIZ6-F1
#
_entry.id   AF-A0AAV6DIZ6-F1
#
_cell.length_a   1.000
_cell.length_b   1.000
_cell.length_c   1.000
_cell.angle_alpha   90.00
_cell.angle_beta   90.00
_cell.angle_gamma   90.00
#
_symmetry.space_group_name_H-M   'P 1'
#
loop_
_entity.id
_entity.type
_entity.pdbx_description
1 polymer ?
#
loop_
_entity_poly.entity_id
_entity_poly.type
_entity_poly.pdbx_seq_one_letter_code
_entity_poly.pdbx_strand_id
1 'polypeptide(L)'
;MREIVFALEFTGKGGPVAGSSTRRQARTTAPSQALRTTLAPGGITALVEVLAGEVAVLDSQVERAPDGSFVEDGTITYGSAGSITFDTVGRGHVGPSADGHGSHGVVMWRVTGGDGRFAGARGFITSNFTVSADGLVTDDHFARLYLPD
;
A
#
# COMPACT_ATOMS: atom_id res chain seq x y z
N MET A 1 -1.00 3.95 24.80
CA MET A 1 -0.71 3.85 23.35
C MET A 1 -0.86 2.41 22.97
N ARG A 2 -1.76 2.10 22.04
CA ARG A 2 -2.01 0.73 21.56
C ARG A 2 -1.29 0.49 20.25
N GLU A 3 -0.44 -0.54 20.22
CA GLU A 3 0.20 -1.00 18.99
C GLU A 3 -0.75 -1.91 18.20
N ILE A 4 -0.80 -1.72 16.89
CA ILE A 4 -1.41 -2.66 15.94
C ILE A 4 -0.44 -2.97 14.80
N VAL A 5 -0.40 -4.24 14.42
CA VAL A 5 0.39 -4.75 13.29
C VAL A 5 -0.54 -5.58 12.42
N PHE A 6 -0.58 -5.28 11.12
CA PHE A 6 -1.48 -5.97 10.20
C PHE A 6 -0.97 -5.90 8.75
N ALA A 7 -1.50 -6.79 7.91
CA ALA A 7 -1.21 -6.86 6.49
C ALA A 7 -2.49 -6.74 5.67
N LEU A 8 -2.43 -6.04 4.54
CA LEU A 8 -3.52 -5.93 3.56
C LEU A 8 -2.96 -6.05 2.14
N GLU A 9 -3.67 -6.76 1.26
CA GLU A 9 -3.36 -6.84 -0.17
C GLU A 9 -4.32 -5.91 -0.90
N PHE A 10 -3.78 -4.81 -1.42
CA PHE A 10 -4.53 -3.84 -2.19
C PHE A 10 -4.47 -4.17 -3.67
N THR A 11 -5.63 -4.23 -4.32
CA THR A 11 -5.72 -4.42 -5.78
C THR A 11 -6.47 -3.27 -6.44
N GLY A 12 -6.09 -2.91 -7.66
CA GLY A 12 -6.76 -1.83 -8.38
C GLY A 12 -6.00 -1.33 -9.58
N LYS A 13 -6.00 -0.02 -9.81
CA LYS A 13 -5.38 0.59 -10.98
C LYS A 13 -4.51 1.79 -10.63
N GLY A 14 -3.37 1.89 -11.31
CA GLY A 14 -2.47 3.01 -11.26
C GLY A 14 -2.14 3.52 -12.67
N GLY A 15 -2.11 4.84 -12.85
CA GLY A 15 -1.95 5.43 -14.18
C GLY A 15 -1.42 6.86 -14.17
N PRO A 16 -0.99 7.39 -15.33
CA PRO A 16 -0.55 8.77 -15.44
C PRO A 16 -1.71 9.75 -15.19
N VAL A 17 -1.39 10.89 -14.59
CA VAL A 17 -2.33 12.01 -14.50
C VAL A 17 -2.32 12.76 -15.82
N ALA A 18 -3.50 13.05 -16.37
CA ALA A 18 -3.63 13.76 -17.65
C ALA A 18 -2.88 15.10 -17.63
N GLY A 19 -2.05 15.34 -18.65
CA GLY A 19 -1.25 16.57 -18.76
C GLY A 19 0.02 16.60 -17.91
N SER A 20 0.35 15.53 -17.18
CA SER A 20 1.61 15.41 -16.44
C SER A 20 2.54 14.35 -17.04
N SER A 21 3.83 14.66 -17.12
CA SER A 21 4.87 13.71 -17.50
C SER A 21 5.44 12.93 -16.30
N THR A 22 5.26 13.44 -15.07
CA THR A 22 5.87 12.89 -13.86
C THR A 22 4.86 12.38 -12.83
N ARG A 23 3.63 12.92 -12.85
CA ARG A 23 2.61 12.56 -11.88
C ARG A 23 1.78 11.36 -12.33
N ARG A 24 1.53 10.48 -11.37
CA ARG A 24 0.63 9.33 -11.50
C ARG A 24 -0.32 9.34 -10.31
N GLN A 25 -1.42 8.62 -10.48
CA GLN A 25 -2.39 8.38 -9.41
C GLN A 25 -2.66 6.89 -9.33
N ALA A 26 -2.88 6.40 -8.12
CA ALA A 26 -3.35 5.05 -7.89
C ALA A 26 -4.62 5.08 -7.04
N ARG A 27 -5.56 4.21 -7.41
CA ARG A 27 -6.69 3.86 -6.57
C ARG A 27 -6.76 2.34 -6.48
N THR A 28 -6.60 1.83 -5.27
CA THR A 28 -6.65 0.40 -4.98
C THR A 28 -7.52 0.14 -3.75
N THR A 29 -7.97 -1.10 -3.62
CA THR A 29 -8.86 -1.52 -2.54
C THR A 29 -8.38 -2.84 -1.96
N ALA A 30 -8.49 -3.01 -0.65
CA ALA A 30 -8.27 -4.27 0.03
C ALA A 30 -9.55 -4.69 0.77
N PRO A 31 -10.17 -5.83 0.47
CA PRO A 31 -11.27 -6.32 1.27
C PRO A 31 -10.79 -6.73 2.66
N SER A 32 -11.72 -6.94 3.58
CA SER A 32 -11.41 -7.66 4.82
C SER A 32 -10.78 -9.02 4.47
N GLN A 33 -9.67 -9.35 5.11
CA GLN A 33 -8.87 -10.52 4.72
C GLN A 33 -8.09 -11.14 5.89
N ALA A 34 -7.65 -12.37 5.70
CA ALA A 34 -6.61 -13.01 6.49
C ALA A 34 -5.43 -13.41 5.60
N LEU A 35 -4.22 -12.93 5.93
CA LEU A 35 -2.97 -13.41 5.34
C LEU A 35 -2.40 -14.52 6.20
N ARG A 36 -2.25 -15.72 5.63
CA ARG A 36 -1.63 -16.87 6.29
C ARG A 36 -0.33 -17.24 5.59
N THR A 37 0.77 -17.21 6.35
CA THR A 37 2.07 -17.72 5.91
C THR A 37 2.39 -19.01 6.67
N THR A 38 2.82 -20.04 5.95
CA THR A 38 3.32 -21.30 6.54
C THR A 38 4.73 -21.55 6.05
N LEU A 39 5.66 -21.73 7.00
CA LEU A 39 7.02 -22.20 6.75
C LEU A 39 7.06 -23.71 6.99
N ALA A 40 7.41 -24.47 5.95
CA ALA A 40 7.57 -25.92 6.02
C ALA A 40 8.86 -26.34 5.32
N PRO A 41 9.35 -27.59 5.51
CA PRO A 41 10.55 -28.07 4.83
C PRO A 41 10.49 -27.96 3.29
N GLY A 42 9.28 -28.00 2.70
CA GLY A 42 9.06 -27.83 1.27
C GLY A 42 9.03 -26.39 0.77
N GLY A 43 9.17 -25.39 1.65
CA GLY A 43 9.19 -23.98 1.30
C GLY A 43 8.17 -23.13 2.08
N ILE A 44 7.87 -21.97 1.50
CA ILE A 44 6.93 -20.99 2.04
C ILE A 44 5.64 -21.06 1.22
N THR A 45 4.51 -21.19 1.88
CA THR A 45 3.18 -21.02 1.26
C THR A 45 2.49 -19.83 1.88
N ALA A 46 1.88 -18.99 1.05
CA ALA A 46 1.06 -17.87 1.48
C ALA A 46 -0.35 -18.00 0.90
N LEU A 47 -1.36 -17.57 1.67
CA LEU A 47 -2.75 -17.49 1.24
C LEU A 47 -3.35 -16.20 1.75
N VAL A 48 -4.00 -15.45 0.86
CA VAL A 48 -4.92 -14.37 1.21
C VAL A 48 -6.35 -14.92 1.11
N GLU A 49 -7.02 -15.02 2.25
CA GLU A 49 -8.43 -15.40 2.32
C GLU A 49 -9.28 -14.13 2.43
N VAL A 50 -10.18 -13.91 1.47
CA VAL A 50 -11.16 -12.83 1.54
C VAL A 50 -12.24 -13.17 2.55
N LEU A 51 -12.49 -12.25 3.48
CA LEU A 51 -13.46 -12.38 4.56
C LEU A 51 -14.62 -11.41 4.35
N ALA A 52 -15.78 -11.73 4.94
CA ALA A 52 -16.88 -10.78 5.03
C ALA A 52 -16.50 -9.62 5.96
N GLY A 53 -16.74 -8.39 5.53
CA GLY A 53 -16.46 -7.20 6.31
C GLY A 53 -16.38 -5.94 5.46
N GLU A 54 -15.68 -4.94 5.99
CA GLU A 54 -15.47 -3.66 5.33
C GLU A 54 -14.35 -3.76 4.28
N VAL A 55 -14.21 -2.71 3.46
CA VAL A 55 -13.17 -2.58 2.43
C VAL A 55 -12.30 -1.37 2.76
N ALA A 56 -10.98 -1.55 2.69
CA ALA A 56 -10.04 -0.44 2.72
C ALA A 56 -9.84 0.14 1.31
N VAL A 57 -9.68 1.45 1.20
CA VAL A 57 -9.47 2.16 -0.06
C VAL A 57 -8.24 3.04 0.06
N LEU A 58 -7.28 2.85 -0.83
CA LEU A 58 -6.13 3.73 -1.02
C LEU A 58 -6.41 4.67 -2.18
N ASP A 59 -6.20 5.96 -1.95
CA ASP A 59 -6.10 7.00 -2.96
C ASP A 59 -4.75 7.70 -2.80
N SER A 60 -3.88 7.63 -3.81
CA SER A 60 -2.54 8.20 -3.74
C SER A 60 -2.12 8.97 -5.00
N GLN A 61 -1.19 9.89 -4.80
CA GLN A 61 -0.47 10.60 -5.85
C GLN A 61 1.00 10.23 -5.80
N VAL A 62 1.56 9.92 -6.96
CA VAL A 62 2.95 9.50 -7.13
C VAL A 62 3.66 10.51 -8.02
N GLU A 63 4.81 11.00 -7.57
CA GLU A 63 5.70 11.84 -8.34
C GLU A 63 6.99 11.08 -8.68
N ARG A 64 7.19 10.82 -9.97
CA ARG A 64 8.39 10.14 -10.47
C ARG A 64 9.53 11.13 -10.69
N ALA A 65 10.72 10.72 -10.27
CA ALA A 65 11.95 11.44 -10.55
C ALA A 65 12.69 10.87 -11.78
N PRO A 66 13.60 11.66 -12.37
CA PRO A 66 14.35 11.23 -13.56
C PRO A 66 15.22 10.00 -13.36
N ASP A 67 15.67 9.74 -12.12
CA ASP A 67 16.47 8.57 -11.75
C ASP A 67 15.63 7.28 -11.59
N GLY A 68 14.32 7.35 -11.87
CA GLY A 68 13.39 6.22 -11.76
C GLY A 68 12.82 6.00 -10.36
N SER A 69 13.34 6.70 -9.35
CA SER A 69 12.74 6.71 -8.01
C SER A 69 11.44 7.51 -7.99
N PHE A 70 10.67 7.40 -6.90
CA PHE A 70 9.46 8.19 -6.74
C PHE A 70 9.21 8.58 -5.29
N VAL A 71 8.34 9.56 -5.10
CA VAL A 71 7.68 9.83 -3.83
C VAL A 71 6.17 9.70 -4.01
N GLU A 72 5.51 9.38 -2.92
CA GLU A 72 4.08 9.14 -2.86
C GLU A 72 3.51 9.66 -1.55
N ASP A 73 2.32 10.25 -1.65
CA ASP A 73 1.47 10.62 -0.54
C ASP A 73 0.03 10.27 -0.87
N GLY A 74 -0.78 10.10 0.16
CA GLY A 74 -2.15 9.65 -0.04
C GLY A 74 -2.94 9.47 1.24
N THR A 75 -4.13 8.91 1.06
CA THR A 75 -5.05 8.56 2.13
C THR A 75 -5.45 7.10 2.01
N ILE A 76 -5.46 6.38 3.13
CA ILE A 76 -6.07 5.05 3.23
C ILE A 76 -7.29 5.15 4.14
N THR A 77 -8.47 4.82 3.61
CA THR A 77 -9.72 4.76 4.38
C THR A 77 -10.03 3.30 4.71
N TYR A 78 -10.20 2.96 5.98
CA TYR A 78 -10.50 1.63 6.48
C TYR A 78 -11.99 1.48 6.81
N GLY A 79 -12.84 1.56 5.78
CA GLY A 79 -14.30 1.54 5.93
C GLY A 79 -14.81 2.57 6.94
N SER A 80 -15.73 2.15 7.79
CA SER A 80 -16.30 2.96 8.87
C SER A 80 -15.34 3.25 10.05
N ALA A 81 -14.17 2.63 10.10
CA ALA A 81 -13.21 2.85 11.19
C ALA A 81 -12.51 4.21 11.10
N GLY A 82 -12.43 4.81 9.91
CA GLY A 82 -11.73 6.08 9.66
C GLY A 82 -10.58 5.91 8.68
N SER A 83 -9.69 6.89 8.61
CA SER A 83 -8.64 7.01 7.62
C SER A 83 -7.30 7.42 8.22
N ILE A 84 -6.24 7.22 7.45
CA ILE A 84 -4.90 7.76 7.70
C ILE A 84 -4.40 8.51 6.47
N THR A 85 -3.62 9.56 6.69
CA THR A 85 -2.79 10.20 5.66
C THR A 85 -1.34 9.79 5.83
N PHE A 86 -0.59 9.74 4.74
CA PHE A 86 0.81 9.32 4.77
C PHE A 86 1.67 10.09 3.77
N ASP A 87 2.99 10.08 4.01
CA ASP A 87 4.01 10.53 3.07
C ASP A 87 5.16 9.52 2.96
N THR A 88 5.94 9.61 1.87
CA THR A 88 7.08 8.71 1.65
C THR A 88 8.25 9.00 2.57
N VAL A 89 8.80 7.95 3.17
CA VAL A 89 10.09 7.98 3.86
C VAL A 89 11.20 7.74 2.85
N GLY A 90 12.01 8.77 2.61
CA GLY A 90 13.07 8.71 1.61
C GLY A 90 12.49 8.71 0.20
N ARG A 91 12.65 7.60 -0.54
CA ARG A 91 12.16 7.44 -1.91
C ARG A 91 11.74 5.99 -2.14
N GLY A 92 10.67 5.81 -2.92
CA GLY A 92 10.28 4.52 -3.46
C GLY A 92 11.18 4.11 -4.63
N HIS A 93 11.29 2.81 -4.84
CA HIS A 93 11.99 2.21 -5.97
C HIS A 93 11.02 1.43 -6.83
N VAL A 94 11.19 1.49 -8.15
CA VAL A 94 10.43 0.68 -9.09
C VAL A 94 11.34 0.27 -10.24
N GLY A 95 11.28 -1.01 -10.59
CA GLY A 95 12.03 -1.61 -11.68
C GLY A 95 11.21 -2.67 -12.41
N PRO A 96 11.81 -3.37 -13.39
CA PRO A 96 11.17 -4.51 -14.03
C PRO A 96 10.84 -5.60 -13.01
N SER A 97 9.68 -6.24 -13.18
CA SER A 97 9.33 -7.43 -12.38
C SER A 97 10.24 -8.62 -12.71
N ALA A 98 10.52 -9.47 -11.72
CA ALA A 98 11.40 -10.63 -11.86
C ALA A 98 10.82 -11.71 -12.80
N ASP A 99 9.50 -11.77 -12.95
CA ASP A 99 8.80 -12.65 -13.89
C ASP A 99 8.80 -12.11 -15.33
N GLY A 100 9.37 -10.93 -15.57
CA GLY A 100 9.43 -10.28 -16.88
C GLY A 100 8.13 -9.58 -17.30
N HIS A 101 7.10 -9.55 -16.44
CA HIS A 101 5.80 -8.99 -16.77
C HIS A 101 5.49 -7.77 -15.90
N GLY A 102 5.63 -6.58 -16.50
CA GLY A 102 5.34 -5.32 -15.83
C GLY A 102 6.47 -4.83 -14.93
N SER A 103 6.11 -4.20 -13.82
CA SER A 103 7.06 -3.60 -12.88
C SER A 103 6.83 -4.09 -11.46
N HIS A 104 7.91 -4.11 -10.67
CA HIS A 104 7.92 -4.41 -9.25
C HIS A 104 8.53 -3.22 -8.53
N GLY A 105 7.87 -2.75 -7.49
CA GLY A 105 8.37 -1.66 -6.65
C GLY A 105 8.20 -1.90 -5.16
N VAL A 106 8.89 -1.06 -4.41
CA VAL A 106 8.85 -1.03 -2.96
C VAL A 106 8.90 0.43 -2.50
N VAL A 107 8.16 0.75 -1.44
CA VAL A 107 8.17 2.07 -0.81
C VAL A 107 7.84 1.96 0.67
N MET A 108 8.35 2.90 1.46
CA MET A 108 8.00 3.03 2.87
C MET A 108 7.24 4.34 3.06
N TRP A 109 6.16 4.28 3.80
CA TRP A 109 5.36 5.46 4.15
C TRP A 109 5.35 5.68 5.66
N ARG A 110 5.30 6.94 6.05
CA ARG A 110 5.09 7.39 7.41
C ARG A 110 3.67 7.92 7.53
N VAL A 111 2.96 7.51 8.58
CA VAL A 111 1.65 8.08 8.91
C VAL A 111 1.83 9.51 9.40
N THR A 112 1.16 10.45 8.73
CA THR A 112 1.23 11.90 9.01
C THR A 112 -0.02 12.42 9.73
N GLY A 113 -1.12 11.68 9.67
CA GLY A 113 -2.38 12.03 10.31
C GLY A 113 -3.37 10.87 10.26
N GLY A 114 -4.47 11.01 10.99
CA GLY A 114 -5.59 10.07 10.93
C GLY A 114 -6.84 10.65 11.54
N ASP A 115 -7.97 10.02 11.23
CA ASP A 115 -9.30 10.38 11.71
C ASP A 115 -10.02 9.16 12.31
N GLY A 116 -11.21 9.37 12.91
CA GLY A 116 -12.00 8.29 13.48
C GLY A 116 -11.23 7.48 14.52
N ARG A 117 -11.18 6.15 14.35
CA ARG A 117 -10.40 5.24 15.21
C ARG A 117 -8.88 5.35 15.01
N PHE A 118 -8.44 6.09 14.00
CA PHE A 118 -7.04 6.40 13.71
C PHE A 118 -6.67 7.84 14.07
N ALA A 119 -7.55 8.60 14.74
CA ALA A 119 -7.23 9.94 15.20
C ALA A 119 -5.93 9.93 16.02
N GLY A 120 -4.93 10.72 15.59
CA GLY A 120 -3.61 10.79 16.25
C GLY A 120 -2.69 9.58 16.03
N ALA A 121 -3.02 8.68 15.10
CA ALA A 121 -2.18 7.54 14.73
C ALA A 121 -0.79 7.98 14.25
N ARG A 122 0.21 7.16 14.56
CA ARG A 122 1.59 7.30 14.09
C ARG A 122 2.13 5.94 13.70
N GLY A 123 3.17 5.89 12.88
CA GLY A 123 3.81 4.62 12.52
C GLY A 123 4.26 4.61 11.07
N PHE A 124 4.52 3.41 10.57
CA PHE A 124 5.01 3.20 9.22
C PHE A 124 4.25 2.07 8.53
N ILE A 125 4.23 2.15 7.21
CA ILE A 125 3.70 1.13 6.31
C ILE A 125 4.78 0.83 5.29
N THR A 126 5.07 -0.45 5.07
CA THR A 126 5.89 -0.88 3.93
C THR A 126 4.97 -1.40 2.84
N SER A 127 5.17 -0.94 1.62
CA SER A 127 4.47 -1.39 0.42
C SER A 127 5.45 -2.16 -0.48
N ASN A 128 4.98 -3.28 -1.00
CA ASN A 128 5.67 -4.12 -1.97
C ASN A 128 4.66 -4.50 -3.04
N PHE A 129 4.86 -4.00 -4.26
CA PHE A 129 3.79 -3.98 -5.26
C PHE A 129 4.25 -4.35 -6.64
N THR A 130 3.33 -4.92 -7.41
CA THR A 130 3.47 -5.13 -8.84
C THR A 130 2.51 -4.23 -9.61
N VAL A 131 2.94 -3.79 -10.79
CA VAL A 131 2.08 -3.10 -11.75
C VAL A 131 2.22 -3.77 -13.10
N SER A 132 1.12 -4.26 -13.64
CA SER A 132 1.06 -4.85 -14.98
C SER A 132 1.23 -3.79 -16.08
N ALA A 133 1.40 -4.24 -17.33
CA ALA A 133 1.50 -3.34 -18.48
C ALA A 133 0.23 -2.49 -18.72
N ASP A 134 -0.94 -3.01 -18.36
CA ASP A 134 -2.24 -2.31 -18.43
C ASP A 134 -2.56 -1.51 -17.16
N GLY A 135 -1.63 -1.42 -16.21
CA GLY A 135 -1.74 -0.59 -15.02
C GLY A 135 -2.55 -1.22 -13.88
N LEU A 136 -2.78 -2.53 -13.90
CA LEU A 136 -3.31 -3.26 -12.75
C LEU A 136 -2.26 -3.31 -11.66
N VAL A 137 -2.68 -3.01 -10.44
CA VAL A 137 -1.81 -2.97 -9.26
C VAL A 137 -2.21 -4.09 -8.31
N THR A 138 -1.21 -4.82 -7.80
CA THR A 138 -1.31 -5.62 -6.57
C THR A 138 -0.25 -5.11 -5.62
N ASP A 139 -0.63 -4.70 -4.42
CA ASP A 139 0.23 -3.99 -3.47
C ASP A 139 0.05 -4.54 -2.06
N ASP A 140 1.07 -5.24 -1.58
CA ASP A 140 1.10 -5.86 -0.27
C ASP A 140 1.62 -4.86 0.78
N HIS A 141 0.74 -4.45 1.67
CA HIS A 141 1.06 -3.56 2.78
C HIS A 141 1.37 -4.37 4.04
N PHE A 142 2.42 -3.97 4.75
CA PHE A 142 2.63 -4.37 6.14
C PHE A 142 2.74 -3.13 7.02
N ALA A 143 1.74 -2.94 7.87
CA ALA A 143 1.58 -1.74 8.69
C ALA A 143 1.94 -2.03 10.15
N ARG A 144 2.65 -1.10 10.77
CA ARG A 144 2.89 -1.06 12.22
C ARG A 144 2.53 0.33 12.74
N LEU A 145 1.37 0.42 13.36
CA LEU A 145 0.78 1.68 13.81
C LEU A 145 0.65 1.73 15.32
N TYR A 146 0.74 2.94 15.86
CA TYR A 146 0.52 3.26 17.26
C TYR A 146 -0.65 4.22 17.34
N LEU A 147 -1.71 3.80 18.02
CA LEU A 147 -2.92 4.57 18.22
C LEU A 147 -2.91 5.21 19.62
N PRO A 148 -3.32 6.48 19.77
CA PRO A 148 -3.66 7.01 21.08
C PRO A 148 -4.84 6.20 21.64
N ASP A 149 -4.81 5.91 22.94
CA ASP A 149 -5.75 4.98 23.57
C ASP A 149 -7.22 5.39 23.38
#